data_AF-A0A964TYD2-F1
#
_entry.id   AF-A0A964TYD2-F1
#
_cell.length_a   1.000
_cell.length_b   1.000
_cell.length_c   1.000
_cell.angle_alpha   90.00
_cell.angle_beta   90.00
_cell.angle_gamma   90.00
#
_symmetry.space_group_name_H-M   'P 1'
#
loop_
_entity.id
_entity.type
_entity.pdbx_description
1 polymer ?
#
loop_
_entity_poly.entity_id
_entity_poly.type
_entity_poly.pdbx_seq_one_letter_code
_entity_poly.pdbx_strand_id
1 'polypeptide(L)' 'MTTRLAINGFGRIGRLVLRALVEQGRDDLEIVAIN' A
#
# COMPACT_ATOMS: atom_id res chain seq x y z
N MET A 1 -4.74 2.94 -15.46
CA MET A 1 -3.38 3.48 -15.28
C MET A 1 -3.07 3.35 -13.81
N THR A 2 -2.03 2.62 -13.43
CA THR A 2 -1.81 2.23 -12.04
C THR A 2 -0.91 3.23 -11.33
N THR A 3 -1.35 3.74 -10.18
CA THR A 3 -0.57 4.67 -9.35
C THR A 3 0.42 3.87 -8.51
N ARG A 4 1.71 4.16 -8.69
CA ARG A 4 2.80 3.49 -7.96
C ARG A 4 3.05 4.21 -6.65
N LEU A 5 3.02 3.47 -5.54
CA LEU A 5 3.12 3.99 -4.18
C LEU A 5 4.25 3.30 -3.42
N ALA A 6 4.93 4.06 -2.55
CA ALA A 6 5.87 3.52 -1.58
C ALA A 6 5.39 3.82 -0.17
N ILE A 7 5.59 2.90 0.77
CA ILE A 7 5.28 3.10 2.19
C ILE A 7 6.60 3.37 2.93
N ASN A 8 6.78 4.59 3.45
CA ASN A 8 7.87 4.91 4.36
C ASN A 8 7.35 4.90 5.80
N GLY A 9 7.88 4.01 6.63
CA GLY A 9 7.44 3.76 8.00
C GLY A 9 6.44 2.60 8.08
N PHE A 10 6.94 1.36 8.07
CA PHE A 10 6.10 0.14 8.16
C PHE A 10 5.72 -0.27 9.60
N GLY A 11 5.36 0.72 10.41
CA GLY A 11 4.84 0.54 11.76
C GLY A 11 3.38 0.08 11.77
N ARG A 12 2.65 0.41 12.84
CA ARG A 12 1.23 0.06 12.99
C ARG A 12 0.39 0.60 11.81
N ILE A 13 0.62 1.86 11.40
CA ILE A 13 -0.14 2.50 10.33
C ILE A 13 0.22 1.93 8.97
N GLY A 14 1.50 1.79 8.63
CA GLY A 14 1.93 1.22 7.34
C GLY A 14 1.34 -0.18 7.08
N ARG A 15 1.29 -1.03 8.12
CA ARG A 15 0.66 -2.37 8.02
C ARG A 15 -0.85 -2.30 7.81
N LEU A 16 -1.55 -1.41 8.49
CA LEU A 16 -3.00 -1.24 8.32
C LEU A 16 -3.36 -0.66 6.96
N VAL A 17 -2.53 0.25 6.42
CA VAL A 17 -2.70 0.78 5.06
C VAL A 17 -2.53 -0.34 4.03
N LEU A 18 -1.45 -1.14 4.12
CA LEU A 18 -1.26 -2.27 3.21
C LEU A 18 -2.43 -3.26 3.29
N ARG A 19 -2.89 -3.59 4.49
CA ARG A 19 -4.05 -4.46 4.71
C ARG A 19 -5.30 -3.90 4.03
N ALA A 20 -5.62 -2.64 4.26
CA ALA A 20 -6.79 -1.99 3.67
C ALA A 20 -6.74 -1.97 2.14
N LEU A 21 -5.55 -1.71 1.57
CA LEU A 21 -5.36 -1.72 0.11
C LEU A 21 -5.62 -3.10 -0.50
N VAL A 22 -5.14 -4.16 0.15
CA VAL A 22 -5.37 -5.55 -0.30
C VAL A 22 -6.84 -5.95 -0.14
N GLU A 23 -7.47 -5.59 0.99
CA GLU A 23 -8.88 -5.90 1.28
C GLU A 23 -9.85 -5.18 0.34
N GLN A 24 -9.51 -3.98 -0.12
CA GLN A 24 -10.33 -3.22 -1.07
C GLN A 24 -10.27 -3.75 -2.52
N GLY A 25 -9.36 -4.69 -2.82
CA GLY A 25 -9.23 -5.28 -4.16
C GLY A 25 -8.90 -4.26 -5.25
N ARG A 26 -8.22 -3.17 -4.89
CA ARG A 26 -7.88 -2.08 -5.81
C ARG A 26 -6.80 -2.52 -6.78
N ASP A 27 -7.09 -2.40 -8.07
CA ASP A 27 -6.16 -2.64 -9.18
C ASP A 27 -5.50 -1.35 -9.70
N ASP A 28 -5.98 -0.19 -9.23
CA ASP A 28 -5.48 1.13 -9.60
C ASP A 28 -4.27 1.57 -8.77
N LEU A 29 -3.87 0.80 -7.75
CA LEU A 29 -2.75 1.10 -6.85
C LEU A 29 -1.74 -0.06 -6.81
N GLU A 30 -0.46 0.23 -6.97
CA GLU A 30 0.66 -0.73 -6.91
C GLU A 30 1.66 -0.29 -5.83
N ILE A 31 1.87 -1.11 -4.78
CA ILE A 31 2.93 -0.88 -3.80
C ILE A 31 4.26 -1.36 -4.38
N VAL A 32 5.19 -0.43 -4.60
CA VAL A 32 6.49 -0.72 -5.25
C VAL A 32 7.66 -0.83 -4.26
N ALA A 33 7.51 -0.27 -3.06
CA ALA A 33 8.54 -0.31 -2.03
C ALA A 33 7.94 -0.09 -0.62
N ILE A 34 8.61 -0.66 0.38
CA ILE A 34 8.35 -0.45 1.81
C ILE A 34 9.70 -0.23 2.49
N ASN A 35 9.85 0.86 3.25
CA ASN A 35 11.03 1.20 4.05
C ASN A 35 10.68 1.42 5.51
#